data_AF-A0A932DV56-F1
#
_entry.id   AF-A0A932DV56-F1
#
_cell.length_a   1.000
_cell.length_b   1.000
_cell.length_c   1.000
_cell.angle_alpha   90.00
_cell.angle_beta   90.00
_cell.angle_gamma   90.00
#
_symmetry.space_group_name_H-M   'P 1'
#
loop_
_entity.id
_entity.type
_entity.pdbx_description
1 polymer ?
#
loop_
_entity_poly.entity_id
_entity_poly.type
_entity_poly.pdbx_seq_one_letter_code
_entity_poly.pdbx_strand_id
1 'polypeptide(L)'
;MPGRAWRIGGLIVLGAALLAFPAVFTLPYPRDVMIKIFLYALLAQAWNLLGGYCGQVSLGNAVFFGIGAYTSSILLVWWGWSPWLGMLAGSALAVLVSQAIGFPCFRLRGHYFAIATIAIGEIVQTIALNWDAIGAARGLQLPIKPETLANFQF
;
A
#
# COMPACT_ATOMS: atom_id res chain seq x y z
N MET A 1 -19.28 -22.82 -22.45
CA MET A 1 -18.08 -22.10 -21.95
C MET A 1 -18.35 -20.61 -22.07
N PRO A 2 -18.53 -19.83 -20.99
CA PRO A 2 -18.83 -18.42 -21.12
C PRO A 2 -17.68 -17.72 -21.85
N GLY A 3 -18.00 -17.13 -23.00
CA GLY A 3 -17.02 -16.56 -23.93
C GLY A 3 -16.19 -15.45 -23.28
N ARG A 4 -15.00 -15.20 -23.82
CA ARG A 4 -14.08 -14.14 -23.40
C ARG A 4 -14.79 -12.78 -23.25
N ALA A 5 -15.80 -12.50 -24.08
CA ALA A 5 -16.66 -11.31 -24.01
C ALA A 5 -17.54 -11.21 -22.74
N TRP A 6 -18.05 -12.32 -22.21
CA TRP A 6 -18.84 -12.34 -20.95
C TRP A 6 -17.95 -11.97 -19.78
N ARG A 7 -16.73 -12.52 -19.72
CA ARG A 7 -15.75 -12.21 -18.67
C ARG A 7 -15.37 -10.72 -18.67
N ILE A 8 -15.14 -10.15 -19.85
CA ILE A 8 -14.80 -8.74 -20.00
C ILE A 8 -15.99 -7.86 -19.62
N GLY A 9 -17.21 -8.21 -20.05
CA GLY A 9 -18.44 -7.52 -19.66
C GLY A 9 -18.68 -7.52 -18.15
N GLY A 10 -18.48 -8.67 -17.49
CA GLY A 10 -18.59 -8.79 -16.03
C GLY A 10 -17.57 -7.94 -15.27
N LEU A 11 -16.32 -7.89 -15.76
CA LEU A 11 -15.27 -7.04 -15.16
C LEU A 11 -15.56 -5.54 -15.33
N ILE A 12 -16.11 -5.13 -16.47
CA ILE A 12 -16.50 -3.74 -16.72
C ILE A 12 -17.67 -3.34 -15.83
N VAL A 13 -18.70 -4.19 -15.70
CA VAL A 13 -19.85 -3.93 -14.82
C VAL A 13 -19.42 -3.86 -13.35
N LEU A 14 -18.53 -4.75 -12.92
CA LEU A 14 -17.96 -4.71 -11.57
C LEU A 14 -17.15 -3.42 -11.34
N GLY A 15 -16.30 -3.04 -12.30
CA GLY A 15 -15.52 -1.79 -12.22
C GLY A 15 -16.41 -0.54 -12.17
N ALA A 16 -17.48 -0.50 -12.97
CA ALA A 16 -18.46 0.58 -12.95
C ALA A 16 -19.25 0.65 -11.64
N ALA A 17 -19.67 -0.50 -11.09
CA ALA A 17 -20.35 -0.57 -9.81
C ALA A 17 -19.46 -0.09 -8.65
N LEU A 18 -18.18 -0.42 -8.68
CA LEU A 18 -17.20 0.00 -7.68
C LEU A 18 -16.91 1.51 -7.74
N LEU A 19 -16.85 2.09 -8.94
CA LEU A 19 -16.70 3.54 -9.13
C LEU A 19 -17.96 4.32 -8.76
N ALA A 20 -19.15 3.73 -8.93
CA ALA A 20 -20.43 4.35 -8.55
C ALA A 20 -20.70 4.29 -7.04
N PHE A 21 -20.09 3.34 -6.33
CA PHE A 21 -20.30 3.13 -4.89
C PHE A 21 -20.06 4.38 -4.01
N PRO A 22 -18.96 5.15 -4.14
CA PRO A 22 -18.75 6.37 -3.34
C PRO A 22 -19.78 7.47 -3.60
N ALA A 23 -20.49 7.44 -4.74
CA ALA A 23 -21.57 8.39 -5.05
C ALA A 23 -22.91 7.98 -4.41
N VAL A 24 -23.10 6.69 -4.09
CA VAL A 24 -24.33 6.16 -3.47
C VAL A 24 -24.23 6.14 -1.95
N PHE A 25 -23.04 5.90 -1.40
CA PHE A 25 -22.79 5.86 0.05
C PHE A 25 -21.99 7.07 0.52
N THR A 26 -22.71 8.07 1.03
CA THR A 26 -22.14 9.32 1.57
C THR A 26 -21.72 9.24 3.03
N LEU A 27 -22.08 8.16 3.74
CA LEU A 27 -21.71 7.97 5.14
C LEU A 27 -20.21 7.67 5.28
N PRO A 28 -19.52 8.21 6.32
CA PRO A 28 -18.08 7.98 6.53
C PRO A 28 -17.71 6.50 6.75
N TYR A 29 -18.54 5.76 7.49
CA TYR A 29 -18.21 4.38 7.87
C TYR A 29 -18.15 3.40 6.68
N PRO A 30 -19.17 3.30 5.80
CA PRO A 30 -19.08 2.45 4.61
C PRO A 30 -17.91 2.81 3.68
N ARG A 31 -17.58 4.11 3.58
CA ARG A 31 -16.46 4.62 2.79
C ARG A 31 -15.12 4.13 3.32
N ASP A 32 -14.89 4.24 4.62
CA ASP A 32 -13.67 3.74 5.29
C ASP A 32 -13.49 2.22 5.13
N VAL A 33 -14.58 1.46 5.32
CA VAL A 33 -14.56 0.00 5.14
C VAL A 33 -14.20 -0.34 3.71
N MET A 34 -14.78 0.35 2.74
CA MET A 34 -14.48 0.15 1.32
C MET A 34 -13.02 0.46 1.00
N ILE A 35 -12.47 1.59 1.46
CA ILE A 35 -11.06 1.95 1.25
C ILE A 35 -10.14 0.84 1.79
N LYS A 36 -10.42 0.32 3.00
CA LYS A 36 -9.65 -0.78 3.59
C LYS A 36 -9.77 -2.07 2.79
N ILE A 37 -10.95 -2.40 2.29
CA ILE A 37 -11.14 -3.58 1.42
C ILE A 37 -10.26 -3.48 0.18
N PHE A 38 -10.27 -2.34 -0.51
CA PHE A 38 -9.40 -2.13 -1.69
C PHE A 38 -7.92 -2.14 -1.35
N LEU A 39 -7.54 -1.53 -0.23
CA LEU A 39 -6.17 -1.53 0.27
C LEU A 39 -5.67 -2.96 0.50
N TYR A 40 -6.41 -3.78 1.25
CA TYR A 40 -6.05 -5.17 1.51
C TYR A 40 -6.12 -6.03 0.25
N ALA A 41 -7.06 -5.79 -0.66
CA ALA A 41 -7.10 -6.47 -1.95
C ALA A 41 -5.83 -6.20 -2.77
N LEU A 42 -5.37 -4.94 -2.82
CA LEU A 42 -4.14 -4.57 -3.50
C LEU A 42 -2.90 -5.21 -2.85
N LEU A 43 -2.83 -5.23 -1.52
CA LEU A 43 -1.75 -5.90 -0.78
C LEU A 43 -1.74 -7.41 -1.01
N ALA A 44 -2.92 -8.05 -1.06
CA ALA A 44 -3.06 -9.47 -1.36
C ALA A 44 -2.61 -9.78 -2.79
N GLN A 45 -2.95 -8.94 -3.78
CA GLN A 45 -2.47 -9.09 -5.15
C GLN A 45 -0.96 -8.89 -5.26
N ALA A 46 -0.41 -7.87 -4.57
CA ALA A 46 1.04 -7.65 -4.52
C ALA A 46 1.79 -8.86 -3.95
N TRP A 47 1.25 -9.47 -2.89
CA TRP A 47 1.80 -10.70 -2.33
C TRP A 47 1.66 -11.87 -3.30
N ASN A 48 0.52 -12.01 -3.97
CA ASN A 48 0.26 -13.08 -4.95
C ASN A 48 1.20 -13.03 -6.16
N LEU A 49 1.69 -11.85 -6.56
CA LEU A 49 2.70 -11.73 -7.60
C LEU A 49 3.97 -12.52 -7.26
N LEU A 50 4.44 -12.45 -6.01
CA LEU A 50 5.62 -13.18 -5.56
C LEU A 50 5.30 -14.62 -5.11
N GLY A 51 4.28 -14.78 -4.28
CA GLY A 51 3.90 -16.08 -3.72
C GLY A 51 3.28 -17.02 -4.74
N GLY A 52 2.38 -16.51 -5.58
CA GLY A 52 1.65 -17.28 -6.57
C GLY A 52 2.46 -17.53 -7.85
N TYR A 53 2.96 -16.46 -8.49
CA TYR A 53 3.63 -16.60 -9.80
C TYR A 53 5.11 -16.94 -9.71
N CYS A 54 5.85 -16.37 -8.75
CA CYS A 54 7.29 -16.64 -8.58
C CYS A 54 7.58 -17.81 -7.62
N GLY A 55 6.57 -18.32 -6.91
CA GLY A 55 6.70 -19.43 -5.96
C GLY A 55 7.58 -19.11 -4.74
N GLN A 56 7.73 -17.83 -4.38
CA GLN A 56 8.51 -17.40 -3.21
C GLN A 56 7.58 -16.78 -2.16
N VAL A 57 7.62 -17.29 -0.93
CA VAL A 57 6.84 -16.73 0.18
C VAL A 57 7.59 -15.53 0.76
N SER A 58 7.11 -14.32 0.45
CA SER A 58 7.63 -13.08 1.06
C SER A 58 6.80 -12.69 2.27
N LEU A 59 7.44 -12.44 3.41
CA LEU A 59 6.78 -11.92 4.63
C LEU A 59 7.14 -10.47 4.92
N GLY A 60 7.94 -9.84 4.07
CA GLY A 60 8.43 -8.47 4.22
C GLY A 60 7.57 -7.40 3.54
N ASN A 61 6.41 -7.74 2.95
CA ASN A 61 5.61 -6.80 2.15
C ASN A 61 5.17 -5.55 2.96
N ALA A 62 5.03 -5.68 4.28
CA ALA A 62 4.72 -4.58 5.19
C ALA A 62 5.77 -3.46 5.18
N VAL A 63 7.04 -3.77 4.90
CA VAL A 63 8.13 -2.80 4.79
C VAL A 63 7.85 -1.82 3.65
N PHE A 64 7.57 -2.33 2.45
CA PHE A 64 7.36 -1.50 1.27
C PHE A 64 6.06 -0.70 1.36
N PHE A 65 5.01 -1.32 1.92
CA PHE A 65 3.77 -0.62 2.23
C PHE A 65 3.99 0.52 3.22
N GLY A 66 4.71 0.26 4.31
CA GLY A 66 5.03 1.24 5.34
C GLY A 66 5.83 2.41 4.78
N ILE A 67 6.87 2.15 3.98
CA ILE A 67 7.69 3.20 3.35
C ILE A 67 6.81 4.14 2.51
N GLY A 68 5.92 3.60 1.67
CA GLY A 68 4.99 4.40 0.87
C GLY A 68 4.05 5.24 1.73
N ALA A 69 3.42 4.63 2.73
CA ALA A 69 2.46 5.28 3.62
C ALA A 69 3.09 6.39 4.49
N TYR A 70 4.28 6.13 5.05
CA TYR A 70 5.00 7.12 5.84
C TYR A 70 5.51 8.27 4.98
N THR A 71 6.01 7.99 3.77
CA THR A 71 6.45 9.05 2.85
C THR A 71 5.29 9.98 2.49
N SER A 72 4.14 9.44 2.08
CA SER A 72 2.97 10.28 1.77
C SER A 72 2.48 11.08 2.98
N SER A 73 2.53 10.48 4.17
CA SER A 73 2.13 11.13 5.43
C SER A 73 3.09 12.24 5.85
N ILE A 74 4.41 12.02 5.71
CA ILE A 74 5.43 13.03 6.01
C ILE A 74 5.28 14.22 5.07
N LEU A 75 5.10 13.98 3.77
CA LEU A 75 4.92 15.03 2.78
C LEU A 75 3.69 15.91 3.09
N LEU A 76 2.61 15.30 3.59
CA LEU A 76 1.43 16.04 4.01
C LEU A 76 1.65 16.82 5.32
N VAL A 77 2.24 16.20 6.33
CA VAL A 77 2.38 16.77 7.69
C VAL A 77 3.43 17.87 7.74
N TRP A 78 4.60 17.64 7.12
CA TRP A 78 5.76 18.53 7.26
C TRP A 78 5.82 19.58 6.13
N TRP A 79 5.50 19.19 4.90
CA TRP A 79 5.56 20.07 3.73
C TRP A 79 4.21 20.57 3.25
N GLY A 80 3.10 20.05 3.79
CA GLY A 80 1.76 20.46 3.39
C GLY A 80 1.38 20.06 1.96
N TRP A 81 2.15 19.17 1.30
CA TRP A 81 1.89 18.75 -0.07
C TRP A 81 0.56 18.01 -0.20
N SER A 82 -0.03 18.04 -1.40
CA SER A 82 -1.24 17.28 -1.67
C SER A 82 -0.97 15.77 -1.55
N PRO A 83 -1.91 14.98 -0.99
CA PRO A 83 -1.73 13.53 -0.88
C PRO A 83 -1.49 12.86 -2.24
N TRP A 84 -2.01 13.41 -3.33
CA TRP A 84 -1.75 12.95 -4.69
C TRP A 84 -0.26 12.92 -5.04
N LEU A 85 0.45 14.02 -4.77
CA LEU A 85 1.91 14.08 -4.96
C LEU A 85 2.62 13.19 -3.95
N GLY A 86 2.12 13.14 -2.71
CA GLY A 86 2.61 12.23 -1.67
C GLY A 86 2.55 10.76 -2.09
N MET A 87 1.48 10.32 -2.76
CA MET A 87 1.32 8.96 -3.26
C MET A 87 2.34 8.64 -4.36
N LEU A 88 2.55 9.56 -5.30
CA LEU A 88 3.55 9.36 -6.36
C LEU A 88 4.97 9.31 -5.78
N ALA A 89 5.34 10.27 -4.93
CA ALA A 89 6.63 10.28 -4.26
C ALA A 89 6.85 9.04 -3.38
N GLY A 90 5.83 8.63 -2.61
CA GLY A 90 5.87 7.42 -1.79
C GLY A 90 6.02 6.15 -2.61
N SER A 91 5.33 6.05 -3.75
CA SER A 91 5.47 4.92 -4.67
C SER A 91 6.87 4.86 -5.30
N ALA A 92 7.43 6.00 -5.72
CA ALA A 92 8.78 6.07 -6.27
C ALA A 92 9.83 5.64 -5.22
N LEU A 93 9.72 6.12 -3.98
CA LEU A 93 10.61 5.72 -2.89
C LEU A 93 10.47 4.24 -2.56
N ALA A 94 9.23 3.72 -2.49
CA ALA A 94 8.97 2.31 -2.24
C ALA A 94 9.57 1.42 -3.34
N VAL A 95 9.47 1.82 -4.61
CA VAL A 95 10.11 1.11 -5.75
C VAL A 95 11.62 1.10 -5.58
N LEU A 96 12.25 2.25 -5.31
CA LEU A 96 13.71 2.33 -5.13
C LEU A 96 14.20 1.44 -3.98
N VAL A 97 13.52 1.48 -2.83
CA VAL A 97 13.89 0.65 -1.67
C VAL A 97 13.61 -0.83 -1.95
N SER A 98 12.50 -1.16 -2.62
CA SER A 98 12.20 -2.53 -3.02
C SER A 98 13.22 -3.10 -4.00
N GLN A 99 13.79 -2.27 -4.88
CA GLN A 99 14.85 -2.69 -5.79
C GLN A 99 16.15 -2.96 -5.02
N ALA A 100 16.52 -2.06 -4.10
CA ALA A 100 17.72 -2.18 -3.29
C ALA A 100 17.70 -3.41 -2.37
N ILE A 101 16.55 -3.69 -1.73
CA ILE A 101 16.36 -4.84 -0.83
C ILE A 101 16.04 -6.12 -1.61
N GLY A 102 15.22 -6.02 -2.66
CA GLY A 102 14.77 -7.16 -3.44
C GLY A 102 15.91 -7.82 -4.22
N PHE A 103 16.85 -7.03 -4.76
CA PHE A 103 17.99 -7.56 -5.53
C PHE A 103 18.82 -8.62 -4.76
N PRO A 104 19.29 -8.38 -3.52
CA PRO A 104 19.97 -9.42 -2.75
C PRO A 104 19.03 -10.54 -2.29
N CYS A 105 17.78 -10.22 -1.90
CA CYS A 105 16.84 -11.23 -1.43
C CYS A 105 16.48 -12.27 -2.49
N PHE A 106 16.29 -11.87 -3.75
CA PHE A 106 15.94 -12.80 -4.83
C PHE A 106 17.05 -13.80 -5.18
N ARG A 107 18.26 -13.63 -4.63
CA ARG A 107 19.33 -14.65 -4.74
C ARG A 107 19.10 -15.83 -3.80
N LEU A 108 18.23 -15.68 -2.80
CA LEU A 108 17.81 -16.71 -1.87
C LEU A 108 16.64 -17.50 -2.45
N ARG A 109 16.50 -18.77 -2.06
CA ARG A 109 15.42 -19.64 -2.54
C ARG A 109 14.71 -20.34 -1.39
N GLY A 110 13.39 -20.46 -1.50
CA GLY A 110 12.58 -21.27 -0.60
C GLY A 110 12.54 -20.67 0.81
N HIS A 111 12.85 -21.47 1.82
CA HIS A 111 12.78 -21.04 3.22
C HIS A 111 13.73 -19.90 3.58
N TYR A 112 14.91 -19.85 2.97
CA TYR A 112 15.88 -18.78 3.21
C TYR A 112 15.34 -17.40 2.80
N PHE A 113 14.53 -17.35 1.73
CA PHE A 113 13.90 -16.11 1.29
C PHE A 113 12.89 -15.62 2.34
N ALA A 114 12.03 -16.50 2.84
CA ALA A 114 11.07 -16.15 3.87
C ALA A 114 11.76 -15.62 5.14
N ILE A 115 12.78 -16.32 5.65
CA ILE A 115 13.56 -15.92 6.84
C ILE A 115 14.21 -14.55 6.62
N ALA A 116 14.83 -14.32 5.45
CA ALA A 116 15.44 -13.04 5.14
C ALA A 116 14.42 -11.90 5.13
N THR A 117 13.23 -12.12 4.55
CA THR A 117 12.18 -11.10 4.52
C THR A 117 11.61 -10.79 5.90
N ILE A 118 11.54 -11.76 6.81
CA ILE A 118 11.18 -11.53 8.22
C ILE A 118 12.25 -10.66 8.89
N ALA A 119 13.53 -11.02 8.75
CA ALA A 119 14.62 -10.27 9.36
C ALA A 119 14.67 -8.82 8.87
N ILE A 120 14.42 -8.59 7.58
CA ILE A 120 14.30 -7.24 7.01
C ILE A 120 13.11 -6.49 7.61
N GLY A 121 11.97 -7.16 7.79
CA GLY A 121 10.80 -6.60 8.47
C GLY A 121 11.16 -6.09 9.87
N GLU A 122 11.86 -6.91 10.65
CA GLU A 122 12.26 -6.57 12.02
C GLU A 122 13.26 -5.41 12.09
N ILE A 123 14.23 -5.38 11.17
CA ILE A 123 15.22 -4.29 11.08
C ILE A 123 14.50 -2.97 10.78
N VAL A 124 13.60 -2.97 9.79
CA VAL A 124 12.87 -1.76 9.40
C VAL A 124 11.92 -1.32 10.52
N GLN A 125 11.26 -2.26 11.19
CA GLN A 125 10.41 -1.95 12.33
C GLN A 125 11.21 -1.31 13.47
N THR A 126 12.37 -1.87 13.80
CA THR A 126 13.27 -1.30 14.81
C THR A 126 13.71 0.11 14.43
N ILE A 127 14.07 0.34 13.17
CA ILE A 127 14.41 1.67 12.66
C ILE A 127 13.22 2.62 12.83
N ALA A 128 12.02 2.22 12.40
CA ALA A 128 10.83 3.06 12.49
C ALA A 128 10.48 3.43 13.95
N LEU A 129 10.66 2.50 14.88
CA LEU A 129 10.39 2.73 16.31
C LEU A 129 11.38 3.70 16.97
N ASN A 130 12.61 3.79 16.45
CA ASN A 130 13.66 4.66 16.99
C ASN A 130 13.83 5.96 16.20
N TRP A 131 13.05 6.17 15.14
CA TRP A 131 13.19 7.34 14.27
C TRP A 131 12.21 8.45 14.65
N ASP A 132 12.70 9.43 15.42
CA ASP A 132 11.89 10.55 15.92
C ASP A 132 11.24 11.39 14.81
N ALA A 133 11.90 11.57 13.67
CA ALA A 133 11.36 12.35 12.54
C ALA A 133 10.07 11.76 11.94
N ILE A 134 9.83 10.46 12.15
CA ILE A 134 8.65 9.74 11.65
C ILE A 134 7.63 9.53 12.79
N GLY A 135 7.83 10.19 13.94
CA GLY A 135 6.98 10.05 15.12
C GLY A 135 7.30 8.81 15.97
N ALA A 136 8.39 8.09 15.67
CA ALA A 136 8.86 6.94 16.43
C ALA A 136 7.72 5.94 16.75
N ALA A 137 7.68 5.41 17.97
CA ALA A 137 6.63 4.50 18.43
C ALA A 137 5.20 5.10 18.43
N ARG A 138 5.03 6.43 18.35
CA ARG A 138 3.71 7.08 18.31
C ARG A 138 3.15 7.17 16.88
N GLY A 139 4.01 7.12 15.87
CA GLY A 139 3.64 7.36 14.48
C GLY A 139 3.24 8.81 14.19
N LEU A 140 2.66 9.04 13.02
CA LEU A 140 2.26 10.37 12.54
C LEU A 140 0.75 10.56 12.66
N GLN A 141 0.35 11.67 13.27
CA GLN A 141 -1.04 12.12 13.30
C GLN A 141 -1.34 12.94 12.03
N LEU A 142 -2.29 12.50 11.21
CA LEU A 142 -2.67 13.25 10.02
C LEU A 142 -3.59 14.43 10.41
N PRO A 143 -3.31 15.66 9.94
CA PRO A 143 -4.16 16.81 10.22
C PRO A 143 -5.50 16.67 9.50
N ILE A 144 -6.58 17.02 10.21
CA ILE A 144 -7.93 17.08 9.63
C ILE A 144 -8.03 18.40 8.83
N LYS A 145 -8.13 18.28 7.51
CA LYS A 145 -8.32 19.37 6.54
C LYS A 145 -9.76 19.31 6.00
N PRO A 146 -10.25 20.39 5.36
CA PRO A 146 -11.58 20.40 4.75
C PRO A 146 -11.73 19.31 3.70
N GLU A 147 -12.94 18.73 3.61
CA GLU A 147 -13.31 17.69 2.66
C GLU A 147 -13.25 18.22 1.22
N THR A 148 -12.07 18.09 0.62
CA THR A 148 -11.79 18.55 -0.74
C THR A 148 -11.03 17.47 -1.48
N LEU A 149 -11.32 17.27 -2.77
CA LEU A 149 -10.61 16.33 -3.64
C LEU A 149 -9.09 16.53 -3.63
N ALA A 150 -8.62 17.78 -3.47
CA ALA A 150 -7.20 18.11 -3.35
C ALA A 150 -6.54 17.59 -2.06
N ASN A 151 -7.31 17.45 -0.98
CA ASN A 151 -6.84 16.99 0.32
C ASN A 151 -7.05 15.49 0.54
N PHE A 152 -7.72 14.79 -0.39
CA PHE A 152 -8.00 13.35 -0.31
C PHE A 152 -8.67 12.92 1.01
N GLN A 153 -9.40 13.84 1.61
CA GLN A 153 -10.20 13.63 2.81
C GLN A 153 -11.65 13.79 2.35
N PHE A 154 -12.41 12.71 2.44
CA PHE A 154 -13.81 12.59 2.05
C PHE A 154 -14.48 11.66 3.05
#